data_AF-A0A9D2IKF1-F1
#
_entry.id   AF-A0A9D2IKF1-F1
#
_cell.length_a   1.000
_cell.length_b   1.000
_cell.length_c   1.000
_cell.angle_alpha   90.00
_cell.angle_beta   90.00
_cell.angle_gamma   90.00
#
_symmetry.space_group_name_H-M   'P 1'
#
loop_
_entity.id
_entity.type
_entity.pdbx_description
1 polymer ?
#
loop_
_entity_poly.entity_id
_entity_poly.type
_entity_poly.pdbx_seq_one_letter_code
_entity_poly.pdbx_strand_id
1 'polypeptide(L)'
;MKDHTVIIGYHGTCSKHLNSIVKYGLDPAKVKKRTDHWLGQGIYFYKDMQHAEWWAEDQCTKPYNRNTYPIIFRARLSAEKERILDLDESMQLDFFFDFMLQ
;
A
#
# COMPACT_ATOMS: atom_id res chain seq x y z
N MET A 1 -21.19 -9.87 -16.96
CA MET A 1 -19.77 -9.91 -16.54
C MET A 1 -19.57 -8.77 -15.57
N LYS A 2 -18.84 -8.96 -14.47
CA LYS A 2 -18.59 -7.86 -13.52
C LYS A 2 -17.48 -6.95 -14.04
N ASP A 3 -17.71 -5.65 -13.99
CA ASP A 3 -16.74 -4.65 -14.40
C ASP A 3 -15.52 -4.68 -13.47
N HIS A 4 -14.34 -4.86 -14.05
CA HIS A 4 -13.08 -4.79 -13.33
C HIS A 4 -12.38 -3.47 -13.64
N THR A 5 -11.79 -2.89 -12.60
CA THR A 5 -10.86 -1.76 -12.72
C THR A 5 -9.44 -2.26 -12.55
N VAL A 6 -8.52 -1.68 -13.33
CA VAL A 6 -7.09 -1.91 -13.21
C VAL A 6 -6.41 -0.61 -12.83
N ILE A 7 -5.67 -0.62 -11.73
CA ILE A 7 -4.91 0.54 -11.22
C ILE A 7 -3.43 0.18 -11.21
N ILE A 8 -2.58 1.09 -11.67
CA ILE A 8 -1.13 0.97 -11.46
C ILE A 8 -0.77 1.72 -10.18
N GLY A 9 -0.11 1.02 -9.27
CA GLY A 9 0.37 1.59 -8.01
C GLY A 9 1.84 1.30 -7.78
N TYR A 10 2.50 2.16 -7.02
CA TYR A 10 3.91 2.06 -6.66
C TYR A 10 4.05 1.89 -5.15
N HIS A 11 4.78 0.85 -4.74
CA HIS A 11 5.06 0.56 -3.34
C HIS A 11 6.55 0.75 -3.07
N GLY A 12 6.89 1.75 -2.25
CA GLY A 12 8.25 2.03 -1.83
C GLY A 12 8.59 1.37 -0.49
N THR A 13 9.75 0.72 -0.41
CA THR A 13 10.21 0.06 0.82
C THR A 13 11.74 -0.06 0.87
N CYS A 14 12.27 -0.66 1.93
CA CYS A 14 13.70 -0.90 2.12
C CYS A 14 14.14 -2.23 1.49
N SER A 15 15.35 -2.28 0.94
CA SER A 15 15.91 -3.45 0.23
C SER A 15 15.92 -4.76 1.03
N LYS A 16 15.93 -4.72 2.36
CA LYS A 16 15.80 -5.93 3.20
C LYS A 16 14.50 -6.72 2.97
N HIS A 17 13.47 -6.10 2.39
CA HIS A 17 12.19 -6.75 2.10
C HIS A 17 12.12 -7.34 0.68
N LEU A 18 13.13 -7.08 -0.17
CA LEU A 18 13.14 -7.47 -1.58
C LEU A 18 12.85 -8.97 -1.78
N ASN A 19 13.62 -9.83 -1.13
CA ASN A 19 13.50 -11.27 -1.30
C ASN A 19 12.14 -11.81 -0.84
N SER A 20 11.55 -11.22 0.21
CA SER A 20 10.23 -11.62 0.69
C SER A 20 9.14 -11.25 -0.32
N ILE A 21 9.17 -10.02 -0.85
CA ILE A 21 8.17 -9.51 -1.79
C ILE A 21 8.31 -10.21 -3.15
N VAL A 22 9.54 -10.47 -3.63
CA VAL A 22 9.75 -11.23 -4.88
C VAL A 22 9.22 -12.66 -4.74
N LYS A 23 9.39 -13.29 -3.57
CA LYS A 23 8.98 -14.68 -3.34
C LYS A 23 7.48 -14.83 -3.10
N TYR A 24 6.87 -13.94 -2.34
CA TYR A 24 5.49 -14.10 -1.86
C TYR A 24 4.52 -13.04 -2.41
N GLY A 25 5.02 -12.06 -3.17
CA GLY A 25 4.25 -10.88 -3.54
C GLY A 25 4.05 -9.92 -2.35
N LEU A 26 3.28 -8.87 -2.62
CA LEU A 26 2.72 -8.01 -1.58
C LEU A 26 1.50 -8.72 -0.96
N ASP A 27 1.78 -9.69 -0.08
CA ASP A 27 0.77 -10.51 0.58
C ASP A 27 0.59 -10.07 2.05
N PRO A 28 -0.59 -9.55 2.45
CA PRO A 28 -0.87 -9.14 3.83
C PRO A 28 -0.67 -10.27 4.85
N ALA A 29 -0.84 -11.53 4.45
CA ALA A 29 -0.65 -12.69 5.33
C ALA A 29 0.82 -12.95 5.68
N LYS A 30 1.76 -12.32 4.95
CA LYS A 30 3.21 -12.39 5.23
C LYS A 30 3.72 -11.20 6.04
N VAL A 31 2.82 -10.30 6.46
CA VAL A 31 3.16 -9.11 7.24
C VAL A 31 2.65 -9.26 8.67
N LYS A 32 3.47 -8.85 9.64
CA LYS A 32 3.03 -8.77 11.05
C LYS A 32 2.09 -7.58 11.20
N LYS A 33 0.89 -7.83 11.72
CA LYS A 33 -0.03 -6.75 12.13
C LYS A 33 0.63 -5.94 13.23
N ARG A 34 0.60 -4.60 13.12
CA ARG A 34 1.00 -3.72 14.23
C ARG A 34 -0.20 -2.96 14.75
N THR A 35 -0.23 -2.70 16.04
CA THR A 35 -1.34 -1.97 16.69
C THR A 35 -1.21 -0.45 16.52
N ASP A 36 -0.04 0.04 16.11
CA ASP A 36 0.32 1.46 16.00
C ASP A 36 0.29 1.98 14.55
N HIS A 37 -0.68 1.55 13.75
CA HIS A 37 -0.82 2.00 12.36
C HIS A 37 -1.83 3.14 12.21
N TRP A 38 -1.31 4.34 12.01
CA TRP A 38 -2.06 5.57 11.69
C TRP A 38 -3.04 5.46 10.51
N LEU A 39 -2.74 4.63 9.50
CA LEU A 39 -3.58 4.43 8.31
C LEU A 39 -4.42 3.13 8.36
N GLY A 40 -4.26 2.32 9.42
CA GLY A 40 -4.85 0.99 9.52
C GLY A 40 -3.98 -0.14 8.93
N GLN A 41 -4.54 -1.34 8.85
CA GLN A 41 -3.86 -2.51 8.27
C GLN A 41 -4.06 -2.54 6.76
N GLY A 42 -2.99 -2.77 6.02
CA GLY A 42 -3.09 -2.90 4.57
C GLY A 42 -1.75 -2.80 3.87
N ILE A 43 -1.81 -2.89 2.55
CA ILE A 43 -0.68 -2.59 1.66
C ILE A 43 -0.99 -1.28 0.97
N TYR A 44 -0.07 -0.34 1.09
CA TYR A 44 -0.23 1.01 0.58
C TYR A 44 0.55 1.19 -0.71
N PHE A 45 -0.07 1.89 -1.64
CA PHE A 45 0.49 2.24 -2.93
C PHE A 45 0.29 3.73 -3.17
N TYR A 46 1.28 4.35 -3.80
CA TYR A 46 1.13 5.67 -4.40
C TYR A 46 0.75 5.53 -5.87
N LYS A 47 -0.04 6.47 -6.38
CA LYS A 47 -0.34 6.58 -7.82
C LYS A 47 0.91 6.99 -8.61
N ASP A 48 1.70 7.91 -8.04
CA ASP A 48 2.93 8.41 -8.66
C ASP A 48 4.16 7.76 -8.05
N MET A 49 5.11 7.39 -8.92
CA MET A 49 6.36 6.75 -8.53
C MET A 49 7.22 7.63 -7.61
N GLN A 50 7.28 8.94 -7.86
CA GLN A 50 8.10 9.89 -7.08
C GLN A 50 7.68 9.92 -5.59
N HIS A 51 6.38 9.82 -5.30
CA HIS A 51 5.90 9.75 -3.92
C HIS A 51 6.33 8.45 -3.23
N ALA A 52 6.33 7.33 -3.96
CA ALA A 52 6.85 6.06 -3.45
C ALA A 52 8.37 6.10 -3.22
N GLU A 53 9.11 6.79 -4.08
CA GLU A 53 10.57 7.01 -3.95
C GLU A 53 10.88 7.82 -2.70
N TRP A 54 10.28 8.99 -2.55
CA TRP A 54 10.44 9.82 -1.36
C TRP A 54 10.12 9.05 -0.07
N TRP A 55 9.03 8.27 -0.08
CA TRP A 55 8.69 7.43 1.06
C TRP A 55 9.76 6.37 1.35
N ALA A 56 10.22 5.65 0.32
CA ALA A 56 11.25 4.62 0.49
C ALA A 56 12.56 5.20 1.03
N GLU A 57 12.95 6.38 0.55
CA GLU A 57 14.12 7.12 1.03
C GLU A 57 13.96 7.46 2.51
N ASP A 58 12.85 8.09 2.93
CA ASP A 58 12.59 8.40 4.34
C ASP A 58 12.64 7.15 5.22
N GLN A 59 12.04 6.04 4.77
CA GLN A 59 12.07 4.78 5.51
C GLN A 59 13.48 4.21 5.65
N CYS A 60 14.32 4.31 4.61
CA CYS A 60 15.71 3.83 4.67
C CYS A 60 16.60 4.68 5.61
N THR A 61 16.24 5.94 5.88
CA THR A 61 16.97 6.77 6.86
C THR A 61 16.78 6.32 8.32
N LYS A 62 15.72 5.53 8.61
CA LYS A 62 15.39 5.17 10.00
C LYS A 62 16.46 4.26 10.60
N PRO A 63 16.84 4.44 11.88
CA PRO A 63 17.92 3.67 12.52
C PRO A 63 17.73 2.14 12.48
N TYR A 64 16.50 1.65 12.48
CA TYR A 64 16.17 0.21 12.41
C TYR A 64 16.18 -0.36 10.97
N ASN A 65 16.45 0.49 9.97
CA ASN A 65 16.60 0.14 8.56
C ASN A 65 18.02 0.43 8.04
N ARG A 66 19.02 0.56 8.94
CA ARG A 66 20.43 0.73 8.55
C ARG A 66 20.88 -0.33 7.56
N ASN A 67 21.81 0.04 6.69
CA ASN A 67 22.37 -0.80 5.62
C ASN A 67 21.34 -1.30 4.60
N THR A 68 20.22 -0.59 4.46
CA THR A 68 19.26 -0.81 3.37
C THR A 68 19.28 0.38 2.41
N TYR A 69 18.76 0.16 1.21
CA TYR A 69 18.58 1.19 0.19
C TYR A 69 17.13 1.17 -0.29
N PRO A 70 16.61 2.31 -0.79
CA PRO A 70 15.22 2.41 -1.26
C PRO A 70 15.02 1.51 -2.48
N ILE A 71 13.87 0.82 -2.51
CA ILE A 71 13.41 0.03 -3.65
C ILE A 71 11.94 0.32 -3.92
N ILE A 72 11.56 0.29 -5.19
CA ILE A 72 10.20 0.57 -5.65
C ILE A 72 9.65 -0.63 -6.42
N PHE A 73 8.48 -1.09 -6.01
CA PHE A 73 7.71 -2.08 -6.75
C PHE A 73 6.59 -1.39 -7.52
N ARG A 74 6.49 -1.68 -8.82
CA ARG A 74 5.32 -1.33 -9.64
C ARG A 74 4.33 -2.49 -9.63
N ALA A 75 3.13 -2.25 -9.14
CA ALA A 75 2.07 -3.25 -9.07
C ALA A 75 0.92 -2.93 -10.03
N ARG A 76 0.37 -3.97 -10.65
CA ARG A 76 -0.91 -3.91 -11.38
C ARG A 76 -1.99 -4.44 -10.46
N LEU A 77 -2.79 -3.55 -9.89
CA LEU A 77 -3.90 -3.87 -9.00
C LEU A 77 -5.15 -4.10 -9.86
N SER A 78 -5.90 -5.15 -9.57
CA SER A 78 -7.17 -5.42 -10.24
C SER A 78 -8.21 -5.86 -9.22
N ALA A 79 -9.38 -5.24 -9.29
CA ALA A 79 -10.52 -5.57 -8.45
C ALA A 79 -11.83 -5.29 -9.22
N GLU A 80 -12.89 -5.95 -8.79
CA GLU A 80 -14.27 -5.59 -9.15
C GLU A 80 -14.52 -4.14 -8.72
N LYS A 81 -15.16 -3.32 -9.55
CA LYS A 81 -15.43 -1.90 -9.25
C LYS A 81 -16.15 -1.72 -7.91
N GLU A 82 -17.08 -2.63 -7.60
CA GLU A 82 -17.89 -2.60 -6.38
C GLU A 82 -17.08 -2.89 -5.11
N ARG A 83 -15.82 -3.34 -5.25
CA ARG A 83 -14.88 -3.57 -4.15
C ARG A 83 -13.85 -2.46 -3.99
N ILE A 84 -13.98 -1.38 -4.75
CA ILE A 84 -13.10 -0.22 -4.69
C ILE A 84 -13.89 0.93 -4.08
N LEU A 85 -13.28 1.62 -3.12
CA LEU A 85 -13.82 2.82 -2.52
C LEU A 85 -12.89 3.99 -2.86
N ASP A 86 -13.43 5.00 -3.50
CA ASP A 86 -12.74 6.26 -3.79
C ASP A 86 -13.02 7.24 -2.65
N LEU A 87 -12.02 7.47 -1.80
CA LEU A 87 -12.14 8.33 -0.62
C LEU A 87 -12.06 9.83 -0.96
N ASP A 88 -11.72 10.20 -2.19
CA ASP A 88 -11.82 11.58 -2.66
C ASP A 88 -13.28 11.93 -3.06
N GLU A 89 -14.13 10.92 -3.21
CA GLU A 89 -15.56 11.11 -3.48
C GLU A 89 -16.35 11.14 -2.16
N SER A 90 -17.06 12.24 -1.94
CA SER A 90 -17.79 12.54 -0.70
C SER A 90 -18.72 11.42 -0.22
N MET A 91 -19.54 10.84 -1.09
CA MET A 91 -20.53 9.84 -0.70
C MET A 91 -19.88 8.51 -0.29
N GLN A 92 -18.80 8.13 -0.97
CA GLN A 92 -18.00 6.96 -0.63
C GLN A 92 -17.18 7.16 0.65
N LEU A 93 -16.69 8.38 0.88
CA LEU A 93 -16.03 8.74 2.13
C LEU A 93 -17.01 8.69 3.32
N ASP A 94 -18.22 9.22 3.16
CA ASP A 94 -19.27 9.14 4.18
C ASP A 94 -19.61 7.67 4.49
N PHE A 95 -19.77 6.85 3.45
CA PHE A 95 -19.98 5.39 3.62
C PHE A 95 -18.83 4.72 4.38
N PHE A 96 -17.58 5.11 4.15
CA PHE A 96 -16.43 4.58 4.89
C PHE A 96 -16.54 4.90 6.38
N PHE A 97 -16.82 6.16 6.73
CA PHE A 97 -16.92 6.58 8.13
C PHE A 97 -18.12 5.94 8.83
N ASP A 98 -19.27 5.85 8.17
CA ASP A 98 -20.46 5.18 8.71
C ASP A 98 -20.20 3.71 9.01
N PHE A 99 -19.41 3.02 8.18
CA PHE A 99 -19.01 1.63 8.43
C PHE A 99 -18.03 1.51 9.61
N MET A 100 -17.09 2.44 9.73
CA MET A 100 -16.04 2.40 10.77
C MET A 100 -16.54 2.80 12.17
N LEU A 101 -17.65 3.54 12.27
CA LEU A 101 -18.21 4.06 13.52
C LEU A 101 -19.31 3.18 14.13
N GLN A 102 -19.62 2.03 13.51
CA GLN A 102 -20.53 0.99 14.03
C GLN A 102 -19.79 -0.04 14.88
#